data_AF-X0TT52-F1
#
_entry.id   AF-X0TT52-F1
#
_cell.length_a   1.000
_cell.length_b   1.000
_cell.length_c   1.000
_cell.angle_alpha   90.00
_cell.angle_beta   90.00
_cell.angle_gamma   90.00
#
_symmetry.space_group_name_H-M   'P 1'
#
loop_
_entity.id
_entity.type
_entity.pdbx_description
1 polymer ?
#
loop_
_entity_poly.entity_id
_entity_poly.type
_entity_poly.pdbx_seq_one_letter_code
_entity_poly.pdbx_strand_id
1 'polypeptide(L)'
;YFPSHFKFTSQFVGSFPSGGGEFTKAYFLRLARETDIYHYHLRFTNIDPGFRENVNQVGFIQDDDRRELDSDVRYEWWIKKYGIEKVNMHSMNNVFWSHSGAIGNVRLNQWAVVTFLEKWLLGYGNTYKTELFEKRYRNHSMLAEGGYNQQQWNSYSWIYLWGRNFDLDYTQLVLRGRFKPADNLSLSYSFNRLRFSPDPRQQSTNLHVLTGEYNFTPDLWLRLFTQYNTRNDRFYIYGLFGWRFASPFGALYLAYTRDRFDTFDDLLKPLSSRDERA
;
A
#
# COMPACT_ATOMS: atom_id res chain seq x y z
N TYR A 1 -19.59 -35.55 -2.81
CA TYR A 1 -20.26 -34.24 -2.93
C TYR A 1 -19.35 -33.20 -2.30
N PHE A 2 -18.77 -32.29 -3.09
CA PHE A 2 -18.09 -31.11 -2.54
C PHE A 2 -19.17 -30.10 -2.11
N PRO A 3 -19.12 -29.51 -0.90
CA PRO A 3 -20.12 -28.52 -0.52
C PRO A 3 -20.04 -27.29 -1.44
N SER A 4 -21.18 -26.67 -1.76
CA SER A 4 -21.33 -25.60 -2.78
C SER A 4 -20.37 -24.41 -2.66
N HIS A 5 -19.84 -24.17 -1.45
CA HIS A 5 -18.96 -23.06 -1.16
C HIS A 5 -17.47 -23.42 -1.18
N PHE A 6 -17.12 -24.71 -1.37
CA PHE A 6 -15.75 -25.15 -1.47
C PHE A 6 -15.29 -25.14 -2.93
N LYS A 7 -14.09 -24.62 -3.14
CA LYS A 7 -13.40 -24.58 -4.43
C LYS A 7 -12.04 -25.23 -4.28
N PHE A 8 -11.73 -26.14 -5.19
CA PHE A 8 -10.40 -26.67 -5.37
C PHE A 8 -9.85 -26.18 -6.71
N THR A 9 -8.63 -25.65 -6.71
CA THR A 9 -7.96 -25.19 -7.91
C THR A 9 -6.53 -25.72 -7.90
N SER A 10 -6.08 -26.24 -9.04
CA SER A 10 -4.74 -26.76 -9.19
C SER A 10 -4.21 -26.42 -10.59
N GLN A 11 -2.90 -26.24 -10.69
CA GLN A 11 -2.19 -26.16 -11.96
C GLN A 11 -0.89 -26.94 -11.83
N PHE A 12 -0.50 -27.61 -12.90
CA PHE A 12 0.76 -28.33 -13.01
C PHE A 12 1.43 -28.00 -14.34
N VAL A 13 2.73 -27.73 -14.31
CA VAL A 13 3.57 -27.50 -15.47
C VAL A 13 4.85 -28.31 -15.29
N GLY A 14 5.22 -29.09 -16.30
CA GLY A 14 6.50 -29.79 -16.37
C GLY A 14 7.31 -29.25 -17.53
N SER A 15 8.63 -29.20 -17.37
CA SER A 15 9.56 -28.81 -18.43
C SER A 15 10.63 -29.88 -18.63
N PHE A 16 10.86 -30.21 -19.90
CA PHE A 16 11.78 -31.26 -20.35
C PHE A 16 12.86 -30.62 -21.22
N PRO A 17 14.01 -30.22 -20.64
CA PRO A 17 15.08 -29.59 -21.41
C PRO A 17 15.70 -30.57 -22.42
N SER A 18 16.04 -30.07 -23.61
CA SER A 18 16.78 -30.84 -24.61
C SER A 18 18.21 -31.14 -24.14
N GLY A 19 18.78 -32.28 -24.53
CA GLY A 19 20.20 -32.58 -24.30
C GLY A 19 20.54 -33.26 -22.97
N GLY A 20 19.55 -33.87 -22.30
CA GLY A 20 19.76 -34.67 -21.08
C GLY A 20 19.70 -33.89 -19.77
N GLY A 21 19.16 -32.67 -19.78
CA GLY A 21 18.91 -31.92 -18.55
C GLY A 21 17.81 -32.56 -17.68
N GLU A 22 17.81 -32.23 -16.39
CA GLU A 22 16.83 -32.77 -15.44
C GLU A 22 15.43 -32.22 -15.69
N PHE A 23 14.42 -33.07 -15.49
CA PHE A 23 13.02 -32.66 -15.48
C PHE A 23 12.76 -31.74 -14.30
N THR A 24 12.14 -30.58 -14.55
CA THR A 24 11.71 -29.65 -13.52
C THR A 24 10.21 -29.41 -13.61
N LYS A 25 9.56 -29.13 -12.47
CA LYS A 25 8.12 -28.89 -12.41
C LYS A 25 7.78 -27.66 -11.57
N ALA A 26 6.65 -27.06 -11.91
CA ALA A 26 5.96 -26.08 -11.09
C ALA A 26 4.50 -26.50 -10.93
N TYR A 27 3.97 -26.36 -9.71
CA TYR A 27 2.56 -26.62 -9.45
C TYR A 27 2.04 -25.81 -8.28
N PHE A 28 0.72 -25.64 -8.22
CA PHE A 28 0.08 -25.19 -7.00
C PHE A 28 -1.19 -26.00 -6.73
N LEU A 29 -1.54 -26.07 -5.44
CA LEU A 29 -2.80 -26.62 -4.94
C LEU A 29 -3.45 -25.55 -4.09
N ARG A 30 -4.70 -25.20 -4.37
CA ARG A 30 -5.49 -24.23 -3.60
C ARG A 30 -6.81 -24.83 -3.17
N LEU A 31 -7.08 -24.74 -1.88
CA LEU A 31 -8.39 -24.99 -1.30
C LEU A 31 -8.96 -23.66 -0.85
N ALA A 32 -10.19 -23.36 -1.24
CA ALA A 32 -10.89 -22.16 -0.83
C ALA A 32 -12.32 -22.49 -0.38
N ARG A 33 -12.84 -21.70 0.55
CA ARG A 33 -14.24 -21.70 0.95
C ARG A 33 -14.73 -20.26 1.04
N GLU A 34 -15.76 -19.91 0.28
CA GLU A 34 -16.17 -18.50 0.16
C GLU A 34 -17.67 -18.28 0.02
N THR A 35 -18.11 -17.14 0.55
CA THR A 35 -19.45 -16.53 0.47
C THR A 35 -19.29 -15.01 0.54
N ASP A 36 -20.39 -14.27 0.56
CA ASP A 36 -20.37 -12.82 0.80
C ASP A 36 -19.93 -12.44 2.23
N ILE A 37 -19.98 -13.39 3.19
CA ILE A 37 -19.65 -13.17 4.61
C ILE A 37 -18.21 -13.55 4.94
N TYR A 38 -17.68 -14.56 4.25
CA TYR A 38 -16.38 -15.13 4.57
C TYR A 38 -15.63 -15.55 3.32
N HIS A 39 -14.30 -15.47 3.41
CA HIS A 39 -13.40 -16.03 2.42
C HIS A 39 -12.25 -16.68 3.16
N TYR A 40 -12.00 -17.95 2.90
CA TYR A 40 -10.84 -18.65 3.41
C TYR A 40 -10.16 -19.33 2.26
N HIS A 41 -8.86 -19.17 2.09
CA HIS A 41 -8.11 -20.07 1.24
C HIS A 41 -6.75 -20.39 1.81
N LEU A 42 -6.24 -21.54 1.38
CA LEU A 42 -4.88 -21.98 1.58
C LEU A 42 -4.36 -22.46 0.23
N ARG A 43 -3.21 -21.94 -0.20
CA ARG A 43 -2.51 -22.35 -1.41
C ARG A 43 -1.10 -22.79 -1.06
N PHE A 44 -0.73 -23.98 -1.53
CA PHE A 44 0.66 -24.42 -1.57
C PHE A 44 1.17 -24.33 -3.00
N THR A 45 2.33 -23.73 -3.20
CA THR A 45 3.01 -23.65 -4.51
C THR A 45 4.40 -24.26 -4.39
N ASN A 46 4.82 -24.98 -5.42
CA ASN A 46 6.17 -25.52 -5.57
C ASN A 46 6.68 -25.17 -6.97
N ILE A 47 7.89 -24.62 -7.05
CA ILE A 47 8.61 -24.35 -8.30
C ILE A 47 10.01 -24.92 -8.10
N ASP A 48 10.33 -26.01 -8.79
CA ASP A 48 11.62 -26.69 -8.63
C ASP A 48 12.80 -25.75 -8.97
N PRO A 49 13.99 -25.96 -8.38
CA PRO A 49 15.21 -25.29 -8.82
C PRO A 49 15.50 -25.60 -10.30
N GLY A 50 15.94 -24.60 -11.08
CA GLY A 50 16.23 -24.77 -12.50
C GLY A 50 15.00 -24.65 -13.42
N PHE A 51 13.79 -24.55 -12.85
CA PHE A 51 12.57 -24.47 -13.63
C PHE A 51 12.52 -23.20 -14.48
N ARG A 52 13.01 -22.09 -13.92
CA ARG A 52 13.00 -20.78 -14.57
C ARG A 52 13.83 -20.79 -15.85
N GLU A 53 15.03 -21.36 -15.79
CA GLU A 53 15.96 -21.48 -16.91
C GLU A 53 15.34 -22.27 -18.07
N ASN A 54 14.57 -23.32 -17.75
CA ASN A 54 13.95 -24.19 -18.74
C ASN A 54 12.76 -23.54 -19.47
N VAL A 55 11.93 -22.75 -18.77
CA VAL A 55 10.67 -22.24 -19.34
C VAL A 55 10.73 -20.79 -19.82
N ASN A 56 11.72 -20.00 -19.39
CA ASN A 56 11.82 -18.57 -19.76
C ASN A 56 12.16 -18.31 -21.23
N GLN A 57 12.37 -19.35 -22.04
CA GLN A 57 12.42 -19.22 -23.50
C GLN A 57 11.05 -18.84 -24.10
N VAL A 58 9.95 -19.22 -23.43
CA VAL A 58 8.57 -19.01 -23.90
C VAL A 58 7.67 -18.32 -22.85
N GLY A 59 8.22 -17.98 -21.69
CA GLY A 59 7.49 -17.37 -20.57
C GLY A 59 8.37 -16.43 -19.72
N PHE A 60 7.81 -15.92 -18.63
CA PHE A 60 8.53 -15.07 -17.69
C PHE A 60 8.26 -15.50 -16.24
N ILE A 61 9.11 -16.38 -15.74
CA ILE A 61 9.20 -16.77 -14.33
C ILE A 61 10.29 -15.91 -13.69
N GLN A 62 9.90 -15.19 -12.63
CA GLN A 62 10.80 -14.28 -11.91
C GLN A 62 11.74 -15.02 -10.96
N ASP A 63 11.29 -16.14 -10.41
CA ASP A 63 11.88 -16.82 -9.26
C ASP A 63 11.53 -18.32 -9.32
N ASP A 64 12.50 -19.17 -8.98
CA ASP A 64 12.38 -20.62 -8.84
C ASP A 64 13.08 -21.10 -7.56
N ASP A 65 13.30 -22.40 -7.38
CA ASP A 65 13.70 -22.97 -6.08
C ASP A 65 12.79 -22.46 -4.94
N ARG A 66 11.48 -22.62 -5.11
CA ARG A 66 10.47 -21.99 -4.25
C ARG A 66 9.40 -22.96 -3.82
N ARG A 67 9.16 -22.99 -2.52
CA ARG A 67 7.95 -23.50 -1.88
C ARG A 67 7.26 -22.35 -1.19
N GLU A 68 5.96 -22.23 -1.37
CA GLU A 68 5.18 -21.12 -0.84
C GLU A 68 3.89 -21.62 -0.22
N LEU A 69 3.59 -21.11 0.97
CA LEU A 69 2.29 -21.22 1.62
C LEU A 69 1.64 -19.83 1.65
N ASP A 70 0.50 -19.73 1.00
CA ASP A 70 -0.31 -18.52 0.89
C ASP A 70 -1.67 -18.76 1.53
N SER A 71 -2.12 -17.83 2.37
CA SER A 71 -3.43 -17.91 3.02
C SER A 71 -4.11 -16.55 3.09
N ASP A 72 -5.42 -16.55 2.90
CA ASP A 72 -6.30 -15.40 3.11
C ASP A 72 -7.51 -15.88 3.92
N VAL A 73 -7.78 -15.19 5.01
CA VAL A 73 -8.91 -15.45 5.91
C VAL A 73 -9.63 -14.14 6.15
N ARG A 74 -10.88 -14.06 5.72
CA ARG A 74 -11.80 -12.94 5.92
C ARG A 74 -13.07 -13.43 6.56
N TYR A 75 -13.59 -12.64 7.49
CA TYR A 75 -14.91 -12.88 8.04
C TYR A 75 -15.57 -11.56 8.45
N GLU A 76 -16.88 -11.47 8.20
CA GLU A 76 -17.73 -10.36 8.60
C GLU A 76 -18.84 -10.83 9.56
N TRP A 77 -18.85 -10.32 10.78
CA TRP A 77 -19.93 -10.52 11.74
C TRP A 77 -20.86 -9.32 11.74
N TRP A 78 -22.12 -9.50 11.34
CA TRP A 78 -23.17 -8.48 11.51
C TRP A 78 -23.78 -8.61 12.91
N ILE A 79 -23.61 -7.59 13.74
CA ILE A 79 -24.10 -7.58 15.14
C ILE A 79 -25.40 -6.76 15.24
N LYS A 80 -25.40 -5.54 14.65
CA LYS A 80 -26.52 -4.59 14.64
C LYS A 80 -27.16 -4.36 16.02
N LYS A 81 -26.35 -4.41 17.08
CA LYS A 81 -26.77 -4.25 18.50
C LYS A 81 -25.66 -3.57 19.29
N TYR A 82 -26.01 -2.96 20.42
CA TYR A 82 -25.06 -2.31 21.34
C TYR A 82 -24.21 -1.21 20.67
N GLY A 83 -24.77 -0.50 19.68
CA GLY A 83 -24.05 0.53 18.92
C GLY A 83 -23.10 -0.01 17.83
N ILE A 84 -22.91 -1.33 17.73
CA ILE A 84 -22.04 -1.96 16.73
C ILE A 84 -22.89 -2.43 15.54
N GLU A 85 -22.49 -2.02 14.33
CA GLU A 85 -23.07 -2.53 13.10
C GLU A 85 -22.47 -3.89 12.76
N LYS A 86 -21.14 -3.93 12.61
CA LYS A 86 -20.40 -5.13 12.21
C LYS A 86 -18.96 -5.14 12.68
N VAL A 87 -18.40 -6.33 12.73
CA VAL A 87 -16.97 -6.58 12.92
C VAL A 87 -16.44 -7.27 11.67
N ASN A 88 -15.32 -6.82 11.12
CA ASN A 88 -14.62 -7.49 10.04
C ASN A 88 -13.23 -7.91 10.54
N MET A 89 -12.81 -9.13 10.19
CA MET A 89 -11.45 -9.58 10.39
C MET A 89 -10.85 -10.07 9.09
N HIS A 90 -9.57 -9.80 8.93
CA HIS A 90 -8.79 -10.15 7.77
C HIS A 90 -7.40 -10.63 8.19
N SER A 91 -6.93 -11.73 7.60
CA SER A 91 -5.59 -12.24 7.75
C SER A 91 -5.06 -12.68 6.39
N MET A 92 -3.99 -12.06 5.90
CA MET A 92 -3.34 -12.40 4.63
C MET A 92 -1.88 -12.74 4.92
N ASN A 93 -1.51 -14.00 4.72
CA ASN A 93 -0.19 -14.50 5.07
C ASN A 93 0.43 -15.22 3.89
N ASN A 94 1.71 -14.94 3.66
CA ASN A 94 2.50 -15.54 2.62
C ASN A 94 3.87 -15.89 3.19
N VAL A 95 4.27 -17.15 3.09
CA VAL A 95 5.59 -17.61 3.52
C VAL A 95 6.17 -18.41 2.38
N PHE A 96 7.37 -18.06 1.93
CA PHE A 96 8.09 -18.89 0.97
C PHE A 96 9.52 -19.18 1.40
N TRP A 97 10.01 -20.35 1.00
CA TRP A 97 11.31 -20.91 1.33
C TRP A 97 11.83 -21.76 0.17
N SER A 98 13.14 -22.02 0.15
CA SER A 98 13.75 -22.87 -0.88
C SER A 98 13.58 -24.35 -0.61
N HIS A 99 13.92 -25.19 -1.59
CA HIS A 99 13.95 -26.64 -1.45
C HIS A 99 15.00 -27.09 -0.42
N SER A 100 16.05 -26.30 -0.22
CA SER A 100 17.04 -26.51 0.84
C SER A 100 16.52 -26.17 2.25
N GLY A 101 15.34 -25.54 2.36
CA GLY A 101 14.74 -25.11 3.62
C GLY A 101 15.09 -23.68 4.05
N ALA A 102 15.91 -22.96 3.29
CA ALA A 102 16.22 -21.56 3.60
C ALA A 102 14.99 -20.68 3.40
N ILE A 103 14.56 -19.98 4.46
CA ILE A 103 13.39 -19.09 4.41
C ILE A 103 13.70 -17.91 3.49
N GLY A 104 12.84 -17.68 2.49
CA GLY A 104 12.91 -16.55 1.58
C GLY A 104 12.23 -15.33 2.17
N ASN A 105 10.91 -15.21 2.01
CA ASN A 105 10.10 -14.13 2.57
C ASN A 105 9.01 -14.68 3.50
N VAL A 106 8.76 -13.96 4.58
CA VAL A 106 7.59 -14.10 5.43
C VAL A 106 6.84 -12.78 5.40
N ARG A 107 5.55 -12.82 5.07
CA ARG A 107 4.61 -11.71 5.17
C ARG A 107 3.39 -12.18 5.94
N LEU A 108 3.13 -11.59 7.08
CA LEU A 108 1.96 -11.87 7.91
C LEU A 108 1.21 -10.55 8.08
N ASN A 109 -0.06 -10.49 7.68
CA ASN A 109 -0.87 -9.30 7.85
C ASN A 109 -2.17 -9.70 8.53
N GLN A 110 -2.51 -9.06 9.63
CA GLN A 110 -3.76 -9.23 10.35
C GLN A 110 -4.40 -7.87 10.56
N TRP A 111 -5.72 -7.79 10.41
CA TRP A 111 -6.49 -6.56 10.60
C TRP A 111 -7.87 -6.91 11.12
N ALA A 112 -8.35 -6.15 12.10
CA ALA A 112 -9.71 -6.20 12.58
C ALA A 112 -10.32 -4.79 12.55
N VAL A 113 -11.58 -4.69 12.17
CA VAL A 113 -12.33 -3.44 12.08
C VAL A 113 -13.68 -3.60 12.77
N VAL A 114 -14.04 -2.64 13.59
CA VAL A 114 -15.38 -2.49 14.15
C VAL A 114 -16.03 -1.28 13.48
N THR A 115 -17.18 -1.51 12.85
CA THR A 115 -18.05 -0.45 12.33
C THR A 115 -19.22 -0.27 13.28
N PHE A 116 -19.47 0.98 13.65
CA PHE A 116 -20.54 1.39 14.56
C PHE A 116 -21.74 1.90 13.77
N LEU A 117 -22.93 1.78 14.35
CA LEU A 117 -24.19 2.27 13.75
C LEU A 117 -24.14 3.78 13.46
N GLU A 118 -23.41 4.53 14.28
CA GLU A 118 -23.20 5.99 14.15
C GLU A 118 -22.10 6.36 13.15
N LYS A 119 -21.84 5.51 12.14
CA LYS A 119 -20.88 5.75 11.04
C LYS A 119 -19.42 5.90 11.47
N TRP A 120 -19.11 5.59 12.72
CA TRP A 120 -17.74 5.47 13.19
C TRP A 120 -17.15 4.13 12.76
N LEU A 121 -15.87 4.14 12.48
CA LEU A 121 -15.06 2.96 12.21
C LEU A 121 -13.82 3.03 13.07
N LEU A 122 -13.45 1.93 13.70
CA LEU A 122 -12.18 1.75 14.42
C LEU A 122 -11.53 0.46 13.93
N GLY A 123 -10.24 0.53 13.63
CA GLY A 123 -9.48 -0.61 13.12
C GLY A 123 -8.15 -0.78 13.85
N TYR A 124 -7.69 -2.02 13.93
CA TYR A 124 -6.38 -2.38 14.43
C TYR A 124 -5.73 -3.42 13.53
N GLY A 125 -4.50 -3.17 13.11
CA GLY A 125 -3.74 -4.07 12.24
C GLY A 125 -2.34 -4.35 12.77
N ASN A 126 -1.81 -5.49 12.37
CA ASN A 126 -0.44 -5.90 12.56
C ASN A 126 0.10 -6.45 11.24
N THR A 127 1.27 -6.00 10.83
CA THR A 127 1.98 -6.51 9.67
C THR A 127 3.39 -6.87 10.09
N TYR A 128 3.83 -8.09 9.78
CA TYR A 128 5.21 -8.52 9.85
C TYR A 128 5.67 -8.89 8.44
N LYS A 129 6.85 -8.40 8.04
CA LYS A 129 7.43 -8.72 6.74
C LYS A 129 8.94 -8.86 6.85
N THR A 130 9.51 -9.89 6.22
CA THR A 130 10.95 -9.96 5.98
C THR A 130 11.27 -9.45 4.59
N GLU A 131 12.33 -8.67 4.44
CA GLU A 131 12.81 -8.21 3.14
C GLU A 131 14.31 -8.47 3.01
N LEU A 132 14.72 -9.00 1.86
CA LEU A 132 16.12 -9.16 1.51
C LEU A 132 16.51 -7.99 0.59
N PHE A 133 17.41 -7.16 1.08
CA PHE A 133 18.06 -6.10 0.31
C PHE A 133 19.58 -6.27 0.50
N GLU A 134 20.26 -5.33 1.17
CA GLU A 134 21.66 -5.49 1.61
C GLU A 134 21.84 -6.61 2.64
N LYS A 135 20.81 -6.82 3.47
CA LYS A 135 20.70 -7.89 4.44
C LYS A 135 19.22 -8.25 4.62
N ARG A 136 18.95 -9.23 5.47
CA ARG A 136 17.58 -9.58 5.86
C ARG A 136 17.05 -8.62 6.91
N TYR A 137 16.10 -7.79 6.52
CA TYR A 137 15.36 -6.92 7.41
C TYR A 137 14.12 -7.62 7.96
N ARG A 138 13.83 -7.38 9.24
CA ARG A 138 12.60 -7.84 9.91
C ARG A 138 11.76 -6.62 10.23
N ASN A 139 10.81 -6.34 9.35
CA ASN A 139 9.93 -5.20 9.45
C ASN A 139 8.66 -5.63 10.19
N HIS A 140 8.21 -4.81 11.12
CA HIS A 140 6.90 -4.98 11.75
C HIS A 140 6.23 -3.63 11.89
N SER A 141 4.92 -3.60 11.69
CA SER A 141 4.09 -2.40 11.82
C SER A 141 2.80 -2.78 12.52
N MET A 142 2.50 -2.06 13.59
CA MET A 142 1.16 -1.99 14.12
C MET A 142 0.44 -0.79 13.50
N LEU A 143 -0.87 -0.88 13.41
CA LEU A 143 -1.74 0.16 12.88
C LEU A 143 -2.94 0.27 13.81
N ALA A 144 -3.25 1.50 14.23
CA ALA A 144 -4.55 1.85 14.77
C ALA A 144 -5.17 2.88 13.83
N GLU A 145 -6.43 2.70 13.47
CA GLU A 145 -7.13 3.65 12.62
C GLU A 145 -8.52 3.94 13.16
N GLY A 146 -9.04 5.09 12.73
CA GLY A 146 -10.44 5.38 12.93
C GLY A 146 -10.93 6.44 11.98
N GLY A 147 -12.24 6.57 11.90
CA GLY A 147 -12.85 7.65 11.14
C GLY A 147 -14.35 7.70 11.27
N TYR A 148 -14.90 8.81 10.80
CA TYR A 148 -16.32 9.11 10.82
C TYR A 148 -16.82 9.35 9.40
N ASN A 149 -17.97 8.76 9.07
CA ASN A 149 -18.71 8.99 7.83
C ASN A 149 -17.88 8.78 6.55
N GLN A 150 -16.98 7.78 6.56
CA GLN A 150 -15.99 7.57 5.49
C GLN A 150 -16.59 7.20 4.12
N GLN A 151 -17.89 6.86 4.07
CA GLN A 151 -18.63 6.57 2.83
C GLN A 151 -19.20 7.82 2.15
N GLN A 152 -19.13 8.98 2.80
CA GLN A 152 -19.62 10.26 2.27
C GLN A 152 -18.45 11.23 2.10
N TRP A 153 -18.69 12.33 1.36
CA TRP A 153 -17.63 13.34 1.17
C TRP A 153 -17.22 13.98 2.50
N ASN A 154 -18.19 14.40 3.31
CA ASN A 154 -17.95 14.98 4.62
C ASN A 154 -17.49 13.87 5.57
N SER A 155 -16.18 13.73 5.70
CA SER A 155 -15.55 12.62 6.39
C SER A 155 -14.25 13.03 7.04
N TYR A 156 -13.90 12.33 8.11
CA TYR A 156 -12.62 12.47 8.78
C TYR A 156 -12.07 11.09 9.09
N SER A 157 -10.76 10.92 8.97
CA SER A 157 -10.07 9.71 9.39
C SER A 157 -8.68 10.00 9.93
N TRP A 158 -8.20 9.08 10.74
CA TRP A 158 -6.87 9.08 11.30
C TRP A 158 -6.27 7.68 11.23
N ILE A 159 -4.97 7.61 11.05
CA ILE A 159 -4.18 6.37 11.09
C ILE A 159 -2.94 6.68 11.92
N TYR A 160 -2.67 5.84 12.91
CA TYR A 160 -1.45 5.83 13.68
C TYR A 160 -0.72 4.52 13.45
N LEU A 161 0.48 4.59 12.87
CA LEU A 161 1.35 3.44 12.66
C LEU A 161 2.57 3.54 13.57
N TRP A 162 3.06 2.40 14.03
CA TRP A 162 4.33 2.32 14.74
C TRP A 162 4.97 0.96 14.54
N GLY A 163 6.29 0.90 14.67
CA GLY A 163 7.03 -0.35 14.58
C GLY A 163 8.44 -0.10 14.06
N ARG A 164 8.96 -1.06 13.30
CA ARG A 164 10.32 -1.05 12.77
C ARG A 164 10.31 -1.31 11.28
N ASN A 165 11.03 -0.48 10.52
CA ASN A 165 11.18 -0.62 9.09
C ASN A 165 12.64 -0.33 8.69
N PHE A 166 13.29 -1.26 7.99
CA PHE A 166 14.71 -1.17 7.61
C PHE A 166 15.64 -0.78 8.77
N ASP A 167 15.47 -1.46 9.92
CA ASP A 167 16.20 -1.21 11.18
C ASP A 167 15.96 0.14 11.87
N LEU A 168 15.03 0.94 11.37
CA LEU A 168 14.60 2.17 12.02
C LEU A 168 13.28 1.96 12.72
N ASP A 169 13.21 2.28 14.00
CA ASP A 169 11.94 2.37 14.69
C ASP A 169 11.25 3.67 14.25
N TYR A 170 9.95 3.59 13.99
CA TYR A 170 9.17 4.71 13.47
C TYR A 170 7.81 4.82 14.13
N THR A 171 7.28 6.04 14.08
CA THR A 171 5.86 6.34 14.33
C THR A 171 5.35 7.22 13.20
N GLN A 172 4.10 7.03 12.81
CA GLN A 172 3.47 7.80 11.76
C GLN A 172 2.04 8.15 12.14
N LEU A 173 1.68 9.43 12.12
CA LEU A 173 0.32 9.90 12.27
C LEU A 173 -0.17 10.48 10.94
N VAL A 174 -1.24 9.91 10.40
CA VAL A 174 -1.92 10.42 9.21
C VAL A 174 -3.31 10.88 9.62
N LEU A 175 -3.64 12.15 9.39
CA LEU A 175 -4.97 12.71 9.53
C LEU A 175 -5.49 13.07 8.14
N ARG A 176 -6.79 12.84 7.89
CA ARG A 176 -7.45 13.19 6.64
C ARG A 176 -8.82 13.77 6.94
N GLY A 177 -9.11 14.94 6.38
CA GLY A 177 -10.43 15.56 6.43
C GLY A 177 -10.90 15.91 5.04
N ARG A 178 -12.18 15.68 4.76
CA ARG A 178 -12.87 16.10 3.54
C ARG A 178 -14.17 16.78 3.92
N PHE A 179 -14.45 17.90 3.30
CA PHE A 179 -15.62 18.72 3.62
C PHE A 179 -16.13 19.45 2.37
N LYS A 180 -17.46 19.55 2.21
CA LYS A 180 -18.12 20.44 1.26
C LYS A 180 -18.77 21.59 2.02
N PRO A 181 -18.12 22.76 2.12
CA PRO A 181 -18.77 23.94 2.70
C PRO A 181 -19.94 24.46 1.87
N ALA A 182 -19.96 24.19 0.56
CA ALA A 182 -21.04 24.55 -0.36
C ALA A 182 -21.14 23.50 -1.48
N ASP A 183 -22.24 23.48 -2.23
CA ASP A 183 -22.46 22.48 -3.29
C ASP A 183 -21.41 22.55 -4.41
N ASN A 184 -20.88 23.75 -4.65
CA ASN A 184 -19.87 24.02 -5.65
C ASN A 184 -18.43 24.05 -5.11
N LEU A 185 -18.21 23.89 -3.81
CA LEU A 185 -16.88 23.95 -3.19
C LEU A 185 -16.59 22.68 -2.39
N SER A 186 -15.51 22.01 -2.72
CA SER A 186 -15.02 20.82 -2.02
C SER A 186 -13.60 21.04 -1.53
N LEU A 187 -13.35 20.76 -0.26
CA LEU A 187 -12.05 20.90 0.39
C LEU A 187 -11.61 19.55 0.95
N SER A 188 -10.30 19.28 0.87
CA SER A 188 -9.67 18.15 1.55
C SER A 188 -8.31 18.54 2.10
N TYR A 189 -8.01 18.04 3.28
CA TYR A 189 -6.72 18.24 3.94
C TYR A 189 -6.18 16.90 4.42
N SER A 190 -4.89 16.65 4.21
CA SER A 190 -4.17 15.55 4.79
C SER A 190 -2.92 16.06 5.49
N PHE A 191 -2.74 15.59 6.73
CA PHE A 191 -1.52 15.77 7.51
C PHE A 191 -0.87 14.42 7.71
N ASN A 192 0.42 14.29 7.44
CA ASN A 192 1.17 13.06 7.67
C ASN A 192 2.48 13.41 8.39
N ARG A 193 2.62 12.95 9.62
CA ARG A 193 3.81 13.13 10.45
C ARG A 193 4.49 11.79 10.62
N LEU A 194 5.68 11.65 10.04
CA LEU A 194 6.56 10.49 10.19
C LEU A 194 7.74 10.87 11.09
N ARG A 195 8.00 10.08 12.13
CA ARG A 195 9.15 10.24 13.00
C ARG A 195 9.94 8.95 13.09
N PHE A 196 11.26 9.04 13.00
CA PHE A 196 12.18 7.95 13.30
C PHE A 196 12.80 8.15 14.68
N SER A 197 13.17 7.05 15.36
CA SER A 197 13.88 7.10 16.63
C SER A 197 14.82 5.89 16.78
N PRO A 198 16.16 6.09 16.80
CA PRO A 198 16.86 7.35 16.57
C PRO A 198 16.69 7.82 15.11
N ASP A 199 16.82 9.12 14.86
CA ASP A 199 16.78 9.72 13.52
C ASP A 199 18.15 10.30 13.10
N PRO A 200 19.19 9.45 12.93
CA PRO A 200 20.54 9.92 12.67
C PRO A 200 20.68 10.63 11.31
N ARG A 201 19.75 10.40 10.40
CA ARG A 201 19.75 10.96 9.04
C ARG A 201 18.77 12.13 8.87
N GLN A 202 18.15 12.59 9.95
CA GLN A 202 17.15 13.67 9.95
C GLN A 202 16.06 13.47 8.87
N GLN A 203 15.51 12.26 8.81
CA GLN A 203 14.51 11.85 7.82
C GLN A 203 13.07 11.99 8.31
N SER A 204 12.86 12.30 9.59
CA SER A 204 11.54 12.63 10.13
C SER A 204 10.94 13.82 9.38
N THR A 205 9.65 13.76 9.10
CA THR A 205 9.00 14.76 8.26
C THR A 205 7.53 14.96 8.60
N ASN A 206 7.05 16.18 8.36
CA ASN A 206 5.64 16.50 8.27
C ASN A 206 5.31 16.83 6.82
N LEU A 207 4.27 16.19 6.31
CA LEU A 207 3.70 16.43 5.01
C LEU A 207 2.29 16.98 5.18
N HIS A 208 2.06 18.16 4.62
CA HIS A 208 0.75 18.79 4.57
C HIS A 208 0.27 18.79 3.12
N VAL A 209 -0.95 18.35 2.89
CA VAL A 209 -1.58 18.35 1.56
C VAL A 209 -2.94 19.00 1.68
N LEU A 210 -3.20 20.05 0.91
CA LEU A 210 -4.50 20.71 0.83
C LEU A 210 -4.97 20.70 -0.62
N THR A 211 -6.19 20.24 -0.85
CA THR A 211 -6.85 20.31 -2.15
C THR A 211 -8.17 21.04 -2.02
N GLY A 212 -8.40 22.01 -2.90
CA GLY A 212 -9.68 22.68 -3.06
C GLY A 212 -10.18 22.54 -4.50
N GLU A 213 -11.47 22.33 -4.66
CA GLU A 213 -12.15 22.28 -5.95
C GLU A 213 -13.36 23.20 -5.92
N TYR A 214 -13.44 24.10 -6.89
CA TYR A 214 -14.57 25.00 -7.10
C TYR A 214 -15.18 24.79 -8.48
N ASN A 215 -16.48 24.51 -8.53
CA ASN A 215 -17.23 24.37 -9.77
C ASN A 215 -18.03 25.65 -10.03
N PHE A 216 -17.61 26.44 -11.02
CA PHE A 216 -18.40 27.60 -11.47
C PHE A 216 -19.70 27.14 -12.12
N THR A 217 -19.62 26.06 -12.91
CA THR A 217 -20.74 25.30 -13.46
C THR A 217 -20.36 23.80 -13.47
N PRO A 218 -21.27 22.85 -13.78
CA PRO A 218 -20.91 21.45 -13.95
C PRO A 218 -19.80 21.19 -15.01
N ASP A 219 -19.62 22.13 -15.93
CA ASP A 219 -18.67 22.05 -17.04
C ASP A 219 -17.46 22.98 -16.90
N LEU A 220 -17.44 23.87 -15.90
CA LEU A 220 -16.39 24.87 -15.69
C LEU A 220 -15.90 24.83 -14.25
N TRP A 221 -14.64 24.48 -14.03
CA TRP A 221 -14.12 24.24 -12.68
C TRP A 221 -12.64 24.61 -12.52
N LEU A 222 -12.26 24.82 -11.26
CA LEU A 222 -10.89 25.05 -10.81
C LEU A 222 -10.53 24.09 -9.68
N ARG A 223 -9.40 23.39 -9.81
CA ARG A 223 -8.76 22.61 -8.75
C ARG A 223 -7.46 23.28 -8.35
N LEU A 224 -7.24 23.43 -7.05
CA LEU A 224 -5.98 23.83 -6.47
C LEU A 224 -5.48 22.73 -5.54
N PHE A 225 -4.25 22.30 -5.72
CA PHE A 225 -3.55 21.34 -4.89
C PHE A 225 -2.27 21.98 -4.38
N THR A 226 -2.02 21.87 -3.08
CA THR A 226 -0.79 22.34 -2.46
C THR A 226 -0.21 21.26 -1.56
N GLN A 227 1.11 21.19 -1.52
CA GLN A 227 1.83 20.26 -0.68
C GLN A 227 3.03 20.95 -0.05
N TYR A 228 3.22 20.74 1.26
CA TYR A 228 4.38 21.22 2.01
C TYR A 228 5.06 20.06 2.73
N ASN A 229 6.38 19.93 2.59
CA ASN A 229 7.18 18.88 3.20
C ASN A 229 8.32 19.48 4.02
N THR A 230 8.34 19.24 5.34
CA THR A 230 9.33 19.85 6.23
C THR A 230 10.72 19.23 6.13
N ARG A 231 10.88 18.05 5.52
CA ARG A 231 12.20 17.40 5.38
C ARG A 231 13.15 18.21 4.49
N ASN A 232 12.59 18.87 3.48
CA ASN A 232 13.32 19.58 2.45
C ASN A 232 12.75 20.98 2.21
N ASP A 233 11.99 21.51 3.17
CA ASP A 233 11.29 22.80 3.12
C ASP A 233 10.54 23.05 1.78
N ARG A 234 10.04 21.98 1.17
CA ARG A 234 9.53 22.03 -0.20
C ARG A 234 8.05 22.37 -0.21
N PHE A 235 7.71 23.46 -0.89
CA PHE A 235 6.34 23.86 -1.18
C PHE A 235 6.02 23.69 -2.66
N TYR A 236 5.01 22.88 -2.95
CA TYR A 236 4.53 22.56 -4.29
C TYR A 236 3.08 23.05 -4.46
N ILE A 237 2.81 23.68 -5.60
CA ILE A 237 1.48 24.16 -6.00
C ILE A 237 1.15 23.62 -7.37
N TYR A 238 -0.06 23.10 -7.50
CA TYR A 238 -0.66 22.67 -8.76
C TYR A 238 -2.06 23.26 -8.89
N GLY A 239 -2.29 24.06 -9.93
CA GLY A 239 -3.60 24.57 -10.31
C GLY A 239 -4.05 23.95 -11.62
N LEU A 240 -5.32 23.56 -11.72
CA LEU A 240 -5.93 23.06 -12.94
C LEU A 240 -7.29 23.70 -13.15
N PHE A 241 -7.42 24.45 -14.23
CA PHE A 241 -8.68 24.99 -14.72
C PHE A 241 -9.19 24.10 -15.86
N GLY A 242 -10.44 23.67 -15.79
CA GLY A 242 -11.06 22.81 -16.80
C GLY A 242 -12.37 23.40 -17.30
N TRP A 243 -12.56 23.36 -18.62
CA TRP A 243 -13.79 23.77 -19.28
C TRP A 243 -14.23 22.76 -20.34
N ARG A 244 -15.36 22.09 -20.13
CA ARG A 244 -16.02 21.21 -21.11
C ARG A 244 -16.99 22.03 -21.97
N PHE A 245 -16.48 22.68 -23.01
CA PHE A 245 -17.31 23.51 -23.89
C PHE A 245 -18.23 22.71 -24.82
N ALA A 246 -17.95 21.42 -25.04
CA ALA A 246 -18.79 20.54 -25.87
C ALA A 246 -18.74 19.08 -25.39
N SER A 247 -19.19 18.80 -24.16
CA SER A 247 -19.16 17.45 -23.59
C SER A 247 -19.99 16.44 -24.42
N PRO A 248 -19.49 15.21 -24.69
CA PRO A 248 -18.20 14.62 -24.29
C PRO A 248 -17.03 14.90 -25.25
N PHE A 249 -17.25 15.63 -26.34
CA PHE A 249 -16.34 15.72 -27.50
C PHE A 249 -15.34 16.88 -27.46
N GLY A 250 -15.49 17.85 -26.55
CA GLY A 250 -14.62 19.03 -26.47
C GLY A 250 -14.40 19.53 -25.04
N ALA A 251 -13.12 19.63 -24.66
CA ALA A 251 -12.69 20.18 -23.38
C ALA A 251 -11.35 20.93 -23.53
N LEU A 252 -11.19 21.99 -22.73
CA LEU A 252 -9.95 22.75 -22.58
C LEU A 252 -9.46 22.65 -21.14
N TYR A 253 -8.16 22.42 -20.96
CA TYR A 253 -7.51 22.36 -19.66
C TYR A 253 -6.32 23.31 -19.63
N LEU A 254 -6.22 24.11 -18.57
CA LEU A 254 -5.05 24.95 -18.29
C LEU A 254 -4.46 24.51 -16.95
N ALA A 255 -3.24 24.00 -17.00
CA ALA A 255 -2.51 23.56 -15.81
C ALA A 255 -1.39 24.55 -15.49
N TYR A 256 -1.24 24.86 -14.21
CA TYR A 256 -0.12 25.63 -13.67
C TYR A 256 0.56 24.81 -12.59
N THR A 257 1.88 24.68 -12.69
CA THR A 257 2.69 23.96 -11.70
C THR A 257 3.83 24.86 -11.24
N ARG A 258 3.97 25.02 -9.93
CA ARG A 258 5.15 25.66 -9.34
C ARG A 258 5.71 24.76 -8.27
N ASP A 259 7.01 24.58 -8.37
CA ASP A 259 7.78 23.85 -7.40
C ASP A 259 8.91 24.77 -6.93
N ARG A 260 8.99 25.05 -5.63
CA ARG A 260 10.19 25.67 -5.07
C ARG A 260 11.19 24.56 -4.81
N PHE A 261 12.07 24.35 -5.77
CA PHE A 261 13.31 23.63 -5.55
C PHE A 261 14.31 24.63 -4.98
N ASP A 262 14.71 24.46 -3.71
CA ASP A 262 15.93 25.12 -3.26
C ASP A 262 17.09 24.50 -4.06
N THR A 263 17.80 25.36 -4.77
CA THR A 263 19.04 25.05 -5.48
C THR A 263 19.98 24.29 -4.56
N PHE A 264 20.09 22.98 -4.77
CA PHE A 264 21.10 22.08 -4.19
C PHE A 264 22.51 22.36 -4.77
N ASP A 265 22.80 23.60 -5.18
CA ASP A 265 24.09 23.98 -5.77
C ASP A 265 25.23 24.09 -4.74
N ASP A 266 24.93 24.08 -3.44
CA ASP A 266 25.95 24.11 -2.38
C ASP A 266 26.41 22.71 -1.91
N LEU A 267 25.72 21.63 -2.30
CA LEU A 267 26.13 20.24 -1.99
C LEU A 267 26.91 19.56 -3.12
N LEU A 268 27.05 20.22 -4.27
CA LEU A 268 27.91 19.81 -5.38
C LEU A 268 29.22 20.60 -5.45
N LYS A 269 29.51 21.49 -4.49
CA LYS A 269 30.86 22.04 -4.35
C LYS A 269 31.82 20.89 -3.99
N PRO A 270 32.83 20.59 -4.82
CA PRO A 270 33.82 19.60 -4.46
C PRO A 270 34.49 20.00 -3.14
N LEU A 271 34.69 19.01 -2.27
CA LEU A 271 35.37 19.13 -0.97
C LEU A 271 36.84 19.59 -1.06
N SER A 272 37.33 19.98 -2.23
CA SER A 272 38.74 20.29 -2.51
C SER A 272 39.16 21.74 -2.21
N SER A 273 38.43 22.47 -1.37
CA SER A 273 38.79 23.87 -1.02
C SER A 273 38.80 24.18 0.47
N ARG A 274 38.85 23.15 1.33
CA ARG A 274 38.93 23.33 2.79
C ARG A 274 40.28 23.02 3.43
N ASP A 275 41.32 22.75 2.64
CA ASP A 275 42.70 22.67 3.12
C ASP A 275 43.55 23.74 2.44
N GLU A 276 43.45 24.97 2.92
CA GLU A 276 44.50 25.99 2.83
C GLU A 276 44.07 27.19 3.69
N ARG A 277 44.25 27.06 5.01
CA ARG A 277 44.65 28.10 5.97
C ARG A 277 44.47 27.63 7.42
N ALA A 278 45.60 27.72 8.14
CA ALA A 278 45.87 27.47 9.57
C ALA A 278 46.14 26.02 9.96
#